data_AF-A0A8C4WFS9-F1
#
_entry.id   AF-A0A8C4WFS9-F1
#
_cell.length_a   1.000
_cell.length_b   1.000
_cell.length_c   1.000
_cell.angle_alpha   90.00
_cell.angle_beta   90.00
_cell.angle_gamma   90.00
#
_symmetry.space_group_name_H-M   'P 1'
#
loop_
_entity.id
_entity.type
_entity.pdbx_description
1 polymer ?
#
loop_
_entity_poly.entity_id
_entity_poly.type
_entity_poly.pdbx_seq_one_letter_code
_entity_poly.pdbx_strand_id
1 'polypeptide(L)'
;MLSPERLSLPGPEYLAQRHVLTYMEDAVSQLLENREDISQYGIARFFTEYFNSVRQGTHILFREFSFIQATPHNRASFLRTFWRCFRAVGKNGAASAYGRKMKSTLCAGAAFKERCPHS
;
A
#
# COMPACT_ATOMS: atom_id res chain seq x y z
N MET A 1 -3.44 -21.68 6.20
CA MET A 1 -2.27 -22.54 5.91
C MET A 1 -1.25 -21.76 5.10
N LEU A 2 0.04 -21.88 5.39
CA LEU A 2 1.10 -21.32 4.54
C LEU A 2 1.16 -22.15 3.24
N SER A 3 1.10 -21.49 2.08
CA SER A 3 1.26 -22.17 0.78
C SER A 3 2.68 -22.77 0.68
N PRO A 4 2.84 -24.03 0.23
CA PRO A 4 4.15 -24.70 0.05
C PRO A 4 5.11 -23.90 -0.83
N GLU A 5 4.59 -23.15 -1.81
CA GLU A 5 5.34 -22.29 -2.73
C GLU A 5 6.10 -21.14 -2.02
N ARG A 6 5.73 -20.80 -0.78
CA ARG A 6 6.43 -19.76 -0.01
C ARG A 6 7.80 -20.20 0.47
N LEU A 7 8.04 -21.51 0.59
CA LEU A 7 9.29 -22.07 1.12
C LEU A 7 10.25 -22.48 0.00
N SER A 8 9.80 -22.49 -1.26
CA SER A 8 10.60 -22.86 -2.42
C SER A 8 11.38 -21.70 -3.05
N LEU A 9 11.04 -20.46 -2.70
CA LEU A 9 11.69 -19.26 -3.22
C LEU A 9 12.94 -18.90 -2.39
N PRO A 10 14.07 -18.52 -3.03
CA PRO A 10 15.20 -17.92 -2.34
C PRO A 10 14.77 -16.70 -1.51
N GLY A 11 15.35 -16.55 -0.31
CA GLY A 11 15.01 -15.47 0.62
C GLY A 11 14.98 -14.06 -0.02
N PRO A 12 16.01 -13.66 -0.80
CA PRO A 12 16.01 -12.36 -1.47
C PRO A 12 14.86 -12.16 -2.44
N GLU A 13 14.51 -13.18 -3.22
CA GLU A 13 13.40 -13.12 -4.18
C GLU A 13 12.05 -13.02 -3.47
N TYR A 14 11.88 -13.76 -2.37
CA TYR A 14 10.70 -13.65 -1.54
C TYR A 14 10.54 -12.23 -0.97
N LEU A 15 11.62 -11.64 -0.45
CA LEU A 15 11.59 -10.27 0.10
C LEU A 15 11.28 -9.23 -0.97
N ALA A 16 11.86 -9.39 -2.18
CA ALA A 16 11.60 -8.52 -3.32
C ALA A 16 10.14 -8.63 -3.79
N GLN A 17 9.63 -9.85 -3.96
CA GLN A 17 8.25 -10.11 -4.38
C GLN A 17 7.22 -9.53 -3.40
N ARG A 18 7.57 -9.49 -2.11
CA ARG A 18 6.71 -8.94 -1.05
C ARG A 18 6.95 -7.46 -0.77
N HIS A 19 7.88 -6.82 -1.48
CA HIS A 19 8.26 -5.41 -1.31
C HIS A 19 8.65 -5.08 0.14
N VAL A 20 9.30 -6.03 0.84
CA VAL A 20 9.62 -5.87 2.27
C VAL A 20 10.53 -4.68 2.50
N LEU A 21 11.55 -4.49 1.65
CA LEU A 21 12.46 -3.35 1.75
C LEU A 21 11.74 -2.01 1.64
N THR A 22 10.77 -1.86 0.72
CA THR A 22 9.98 -0.63 0.59
C THR A 22 9.26 -0.26 1.89
N TYR A 23 8.68 -1.24 2.58
CA TYR A 23 7.99 -0.99 3.85
C TYR A 23 8.96 -0.78 5.02
N MET A 24 10.10 -1.47 5.01
CA MET A 24 11.13 -1.28 6.04
C MET A 24 11.76 0.12 5.94
N GLU A 25 12.13 0.55 4.74
CA GLU A 25 12.68 1.89 4.48
C GLU A 25 11.70 2.98 4.90
N ASP A 26 10.43 2.82 4.55
CA ASP A 26 9.38 3.76 4.94
C ASP A 26 9.17 3.81 6.47
N ALA A 27 9.06 2.64 7.12
CA ALA A 27 8.91 2.57 8.56
C ALA A 27 10.09 3.22 9.30
N VAL A 28 11.33 2.96 8.85
CA VAL A 28 12.53 3.57 9.44
C VAL A 28 12.56 5.08 9.18
N SER A 29 12.19 5.54 7.99
CA SER A 29 12.13 6.97 7.68
C SER A 29 11.14 7.69 8.61
N GLN A 30 9.93 7.16 8.76
CA GLN A 30 8.92 7.71 9.67
C GLN A 30 9.36 7.67 11.14
N LEU A 31 10.06 6.60 11.55
CA LEU A 31 10.62 6.46 12.90
C LEU A 31 11.64 7.56 13.20
N LEU A 32 12.52 7.85 12.24
CA LEU A 32 13.57 8.86 12.38
C LEU A 32 13.01 10.28 12.35
N GLU A 33 11.99 10.54 11.52
CA GLU A 33 11.29 11.82 11.44
C GLU A 33 10.53 12.17 12.73
N ASN A 34 10.00 11.16 13.44
CA ASN A 34 9.16 11.34 14.64
C ASN A 34 9.80 10.74 15.91
N ARG A 35 11.13 10.79 15.98
CA ARG A 35 11.91 10.07 17.00
C ARG A 35 11.56 10.46 18.44
N GLU A 36 11.25 11.73 18.68
CA GLU A 36 10.91 12.25 20.02
C GLU A 36 9.59 11.66 20.52
N ASP A 37 8.53 11.69 19.70
CA ASP A 37 7.24 11.11 20.05
C ASP A 37 7.34 9.59 20.23
N ILE A 38 8.06 8.90 19.33
CA ILE A 38 8.16 7.44 19.36
C ILE A 38 9.00 6.93 20.53
N SER A 39 9.96 7.73 21.01
CA SER A 39 10.75 7.38 22.20
C SER A 39 9.88 7.14 23.44
N GLN A 40 8.71 7.79 23.52
CA GLN A 40 7.76 7.64 24.62
C GLN A 40 6.89 6.39 24.50
N TYR A 41 6.53 5.99 23.27
CA TYR A 41 5.64 4.84 23.00
C TYR A 41 6.39 3.51 22.78
N GLY A 42 7.68 3.59 22.47
CA GLY A 42 8.57 2.45 22.25
C GLY A 42 8.65 2.01 20.78
N ILE A 43 9.88 1.74 20.33
CA ILE A 43 10.21 1.37 18.94
C ILE A 43 9.47 0.11 18.48
N ALA A 44 9.39 -0.92 19.33
CA ALA A 44 8.70 -2.17 19.00
C ALA A 44 7.20 -1.95 18.76
N ARG A 45 6.56 -1.07 19.54
CA ARG A 45 5.16 -0.71 19.36
C ARG A 45 4.96 0.07 18.07
N PHE A 46 5.84 1.01 17.75
CA PHE A 46 5.79 1.74 16.48
C PHE A 46 5.80 0.79 15.27
N PHE A 47 6.75 -0.15 15.20
CA PHE A 47 6.79 -1.11 14.09
C PHE A 47 5.55 -2.01 14.05
N THR A 48 5.04 -2.41 15.21
CA THR A 48 3.81 -3.20 15.30
C THR A 48 2.62 -2.46 14.70
N GLU A 49 2.43 -1.19 15.05
CA GLU A 49 1.35 -0.36 14.51
C GLU A 49 1.54 -0.08 13.02
N TYR A 50 2.76 0.25 12.60
CA TYR A 50 3.09 0.48 11.20
C TYR A 50 2.72 -0.75 10.35
N PHE A 51 3.22 -1.94 10.68
CA PHE A 51 2.93 -3.15 9.90
C PHE A 51 1.48 -3.62 10.02
N ASN A 52 0.81 -3.34 11.15
CA ASN A 52 -0.63 -3.53 11.25
C ASN A 52 -1.39 -2.61 10.28
N SER A 53 -0.98 -1.36 10.13
CA SER A 53 -1.57 -0.43 9.17
C SER A 53 -1.35 -0.89 7.72
N VAL A 54 -0.16 -1.42 7.39
CA VAL A 54 0.12 -2.03 6.08
C VAL A 54 -0.79 -3.22 5.83
N ARG A 55 -0.92 -4.12 6.81
CA ARG A 55 -1.81 -5.29 6.73
C ARG A 55 -3.28 -4.88 6.51
N GLN A 56 -3.73 -3.81 7.16
CA GLN A 56 -5.09 -3.28 7.04
C GLN A 56 -5.30 -2.44 5.77
N GLY A 57 -4.22 -1.94 5.16
CA GLY A 57 -4.25 -1.06 3.99
C GLY A 57 -4.57 0.40 4.34
N THR A 58 -4.31 0.85 5.57
CA THR A 58 -4.52 2.24 6.02
C THR A 58 -3.25 3.08 5.98
N HIS A 59 -2.08 2.45 5.81
CA HIS A 59 -0.76 3.10 5.68
C HIS A 59 -0.63 4.07 4.49
N ILE A 60 -1.60 4.08 3.59
CA ILE A 60 -1.67 4.95 2.42
C ILE A 60 -2.16 6.38 2.72
N LEU A 61 -2.64 6.64 3.93
CA LEU A 61 -3.21 7.94 4.29
C LEU A 61 -2.10 8.97 4.49
N PHE A 62 -2.31 10.19 3.98
CA PHE A 62 -1.34 11.30 4.07
C PHE A 62 0.03 10.97 3.48
N ARG A 63 0.05 10.19 2.39
CA ARG A 63 1.27 9.79 1.69
C ARG A 63 1.34 10.42 0.31
N GLU A 64 2.56 10.72 -0.11
CA GLU A 64 2.87 11.16 -1.46
C GLU A 64 2.48 10.11 -2.51
N PHE A 65 2.12 10.59 -3.70
CA PHE A 65 1.67 9.70 -4.78
C PHE A 65 2.75 8.72 -5.24
N SER A 66 4.03 9.11 -5.15
CA SER A 66 5.17 8.22 -5.42
C SER A 66 5.15 6.96 -4.54
N PHE A 67 4.86 7.11 -3.25
CA PHE A 67 4.69 6.00 -2.32
C PHE A 67 3.48 5.12 -2.67
N ILE A 68 2.36 5.75 -3.07
CA ILE A 68 1.17 5.02 -3.49
C ILE A 68 1.45 4.15 -4.71
N GLN A 69 2.26 4.63 -5.66
CA GLN A 69 2.60 3.88 -6.86
C GLN A 69 3.65 2.78 -6.63
N ALA A 70 4.45 2.87 -5.57
CA ALA A 70 5.62 2.01 -5.34
C ALA A 70 5.31 0.50 -5.32
N THR A 71 4.15 0.08 -4.79
CA THR A 71 3.79 -1.35 -4.70
C THR A 71 2.36 -1.61 -5.19
N PRO A 72 2.06 -2.82 -5.72
CA PRO A 72 0.69 -3.21 -6.05
C PRO A 72 -0.28 -3.11 -4.86
N HIS A 73 0.20 -3.47 -3.66
CA HIS A 73 -0.60 -3.40 -2.43
C HIS A 73 -0.93 -1.96 -2.02
N ASN A 74 0.00 -1.01 -2.19
CA ASN A 74 -0.23 0.41 -1.92
C ASN A 74 -1.33 0.95 -2.84
N ARG A 75 -1.23 0.67 -4.16
CA ARG A 75 -2.26 1.07 -5.14
C ARG A 75 -3.63 0.49 -4.81
N ALA A 76 -3.68 -0.79 -4.46
CA ALA A 76 -4.94 -1.46 -4.09
C ALA A 76 -5.55 -0.87 -2.81
N SER A 77 -4.71 -0.62 -1.80
CA SER A 77 -5.10 0.00 -0.53
C SER A 77 -5.62 1.43 -0.74
N PHE A 78 -4.95 2.22 -1.58
CA PHE A 78 -5.40 3.56 -1.96
C PHE A 78 -6.76 3.53 -2.65
N LEU A 79 -6.94 2.67 -3.67
CA LEU A 79 -8.23 2.53 -4.36
C LEU A 79 -9.33 2.11 -3.40
N ARG A 80 -9.08 1.15 -2.51
CA ARG A 80 -10.07 0.70 -1.52
C ARG A 80 -10.52 1.86 -0.64
N THR A 81 -9.58 2.65 -0.12
CA THR A 81 -9.86 3.80 0.74
C THR A 81 -10.57 4.91 -0.03
N PHE A 82 -10.09 5.24 -1.23
CA PHE A 82 -10.74 6.20 -2.14
C PHE A 82 -12.19 5.81 -2.41
N TRP A 83 -12.46 4.55 -2.77
CA TRP A 83 -13.83 4.07 -3.02
C TRP A 83 -14.70 4.05 -1.77
N ARG A 84 -14.12 3.86 -0.58
CA ARG A 84 -14.85 3.95 0.69
C ARG A 84 -15.31 5.39 0.92
N CYS A 85 -14.42 6.35 0.78
CA CYS A 85 -14.72 7.78 0.91
C CYS A 85 -15.69 8.25 -0.18
N PHE A 86 -15.45 7.88 -1.44
CA PHE A 86 -16.29 8.28 -2.57
C PHE A 86 -17.72 7.72 -2.46
N ARG A 87 -17.91 6.49 -1.98
CA ARG A 87 -19.27 5.96 -1.72
C ARG A 87 -19.95 6.67 -0.56
N ALA A 88 -19.20 7.06 0.47
CA ALA A 88 -19.75 7.86 1.57
C ALA A 88 -20.23 9.24 1.07
N VAL A 89 -19.47 9.87 0.17
CA VAL A 89 -19.85 11.15 -0.47
C VAL A 89 -20.99 10.97 -1.49
N GLY A 90 -21.01 9.86 -2.23
CA GLY A 90 -22.04 9.56 -3.23
C GLY A 90 -23.42 9.30 -2.64
N LYS A 91 -23.49 8.81 -1.40
CA LYS A 91 -24.74 8.78 -0.61
C LYS A 91 -25.30 10.18 -0.31
N ASN A 92 -24.46 11.22 -0.43
CA ASN A 92 -24.84 12.63 -0.30
C ASN A 92 -24.99 13.35 -1.67
N GLY A 93 -25.02 12.59 -2.79
CA GLY A 93 -25.49 13.04 -4.10
C GLY A 93 -24.48 13.79 -4.99
N ALA A 94 -23.61 13.08 -5.73
CA ALA A 94 -22.92 13.59 -6.95
C ALA A 94 -22.02 12.56 -7.70
N ALA A 95 -22.23 11.24 -7.61
CA ALA A 95 -21.12 10.27 -7.78
C ALA A 95 -21.26 9.18 -8.88
N SER A 96 -22.07 9.35 -9.93
CA SER A 96 -22.37 8.23 -10.87
C SER A 96 -21.50 8.16 -12.16
N ALA A 97 -21.00 9.28 -12.67
CA ALA A 97 -20.32 9.31 -13.98
C ALA A 97 -18.78 9.16 -13.89
N TYR A 98 -18.13 9.90 -12.99
CA TYR A 98 -16.65 9.95 -12.91
C TYR A 98 -16.00 8.67 -12.36
N GLY A 99 -16.68 7.94 -11.48
CA GLY A 99 -16.13 6.71 -10.89
C GLY A 99 -15.88 5.58 -11.90
N ARG A 100 -16.71 5.47 -12.95
CA ARG A 100 -16.54 4.42 -13.97
C ARG A 100 -15.29 4.62 -14.83
N LYS A 101 -14.95 5.87 -15.15
CA LYS A 101 -13.76 6.19 -15.96
C LYS A 101 -12.47 5.98 -15.19
N MET A 102 -12.43 6.37 -13.91
CA MET A 102 -11.23 6.23 -13.07
C MET A 102 -10.90 4.75 -12.76
N LYS A 103 -11.92 3.90 -12.61
CA LYS A 103 -11.73 2.44 -12.42
C LYS A 103 -11.08 1.78 -13.64
N SER A 104 -11.43 2.19 -14.87
CA SER A 104 -10.82 1.59 -16.07
C SER A 104 -9.37 2.05 -16.27
N THR A 105 -9.04 3.32 -16.01
CA THR A 105 -7.67 3.83 -16.21
C THR A 105 -6.66 3.25 -15.21
N LEU A 106 -7.04 3.10 -13.94
CA LEU A 106 -6.15 2.54 -12.90
C LEU A 106 -6.01 1.01 -13.01
N CYS A 107 -7.08 0.30 -13.37
CA CYS A 107 -6.98 -1.13 -13.66
C CYS A 107 -6.21 -1.41 -14.96
N ALA A 108 -6.34 -0.56 -15.98
CA ALA A 108 -5.55 -0.66 -17.21
C ALA A 108 -4.06 -0.40 -16.95
N GLY A 109 -3.70 0.56 -16.08
CA GLY A 109 -2.31 0.77 -15.67
C GLY A 109 -1.70 -0.41 -14.89
N ALA A 110 -2.52 -1.13 -14.12
CA ALA A 110 -2.10 -2.37 -13.45
C ALA A 110 -1.95 -3.55 -14.44
N ALA A 111 -2.84 -3.67 -15.42
CA ALA A 111 -2.81 -4.72 -16.44
C ALA A 111 -1.76 -4.50 -17.55
N PHE A 112 -1.34 -3.26 -17.79
CA PHE A 112 -0.30 -2.95 -18.79
C PHE A 112 1.08 -3.43 -18.34
N LYS A 113 1.39 -3.37 -17.04
CA LYS A 113 2.67 -3.84 -16.49
C LYS A 113 2.78 -5.37 -16.38
N GLU A 114 1.68 -6.10 -16.48
CA GLU A 114 1.68 -7.57 -16.58
C GLU A 114 1.86 -8.08 -18.03
N ARG A 115 1.89 -7.18 -19.03
CA ARG A 115 1.92 -7.57 -20.46
C ARG A 115 3.23 -7.24 -21.19
N CYS A 116 4.20 -6.59 -20.55
CA CYS A 116 5.53 -6.33 -21.12
C CYS A 116 6.63 -6.74 -20.12
N PRO A 117 7.27 -7.92 -20.30
CA PRO A 117 8.35 -8.36 -19.42
C PRO A 117 9.71 -7.69 -19.71
N HIS A 118 9.79 -6.79 -20.69
CA HIS A 118 11.02 -6.05 -21.01
C HIS A 118 10.71 -4.60 -21.38
N SER A 119 10.88 -3.71 -20.41
CA SER A 119 11.11 -2.28 -20.60
C SER A 119 11.76 -1.71 -19.36
#